data_AF-A0A4U8WB95-F1
#
_entry.id   AF-A0A4U8WB95-F1
#
_cell.length_a   1.000
_cell.length_b   1.000
_cell.length_c   1.000
_cell.angle_alpha   90.00
_cell.angle_beta   90.00
_cell.angle_gamma   90.00
#
_symmetry.space_group_name_H-M   'P 1'
#
loop_
_entity.id
_entity.type
_entity.pdbx_description
1 polymer ?
#
loop_
_entity_poly.entity_id
_entity_poly.type
_entity_poly.pdbx_seq_one_letter_code
_entity_poly.pdbx_strand_id
1 'polypeptide(L)' 'MAHFKELSICQKSVNFLTVVCKETESFPKNEVYGLISQIRRAAVSIFYNIYERNSRRSVPDYFLTPKI' A
#
# COMPACT_ATOMS: atom_id res chain seq x y z
N MET A 1 -21.87 -0.78 -9.21
CA MET A 1 -21.50 -0.60 -7.79
C MET A 1 -20.02 -0.89 -7.45
N ALA A 2 -19.37 -1.95 -7.96
CA ALA A 2 -18.02 -2.34 -7.56
C ALA A 2 -16.93 -1.25 -7.75
N HIS A 3 -16.96 -0.56 -8.90
CA HIS A 3 -15.97 0.46 -9.24
C HIS A 3 -15.88 1.63 -8.24
N PHE A 4 -17.01 2.03 -7.64
CA PHE A 4 -17.03 3.12 -6.65
C PHE A 4 -16.35 2.71 -5.33
N LYS A 5 -16.51 1.45 -4.93
CA LYS A 5 -15.87 0.89 -3.73
C LYS A 5 -14.36 0.71 -3.94
N GLU A 6 -13.94 0.30 -5.13
CA GLU A 6 -12.54 0.17 -5.54
C GLU A 6 -11.84 1.54 -5.61
N LEU A 7 -12.49 2.55 -6.19
CA LEU A 7 -11.98 3.92 -6.18
C LEU A 7 -11.85 4.47 -4.75
N SER A 8 -12.82 4.17 -3.88
CA SER A 8 -12.79 4.56 -2.47
C SER A 8 -11.64 3.90 -1.70
N ILE A 9 -11.33 2.62 -1.95
CA ILE A 9 -10.22 1.93 -1.26
C ILE A 9 -8.85 2.45 -1.73
N CYS A 10 -8.69 2.76 -3.03
CA CYS A 10 -7.50 3.43 -3.55
C CYS A 10 -7.27 4.77 -2.85
N GLN A 11 -8.31 5.61 -2.75
CA GLN A 11 -8.21 6.91 -2.09
C GLN A 11 -7.84 6.79 -0.61
N LYS A 12 -8.42 5.82 0.11
CA LYS A 12 -8.07 5.55 1.51
C LYS A 12 -6.61 5.13 1.66
N SER A 13 -6.08 4.38 0.70
CA SER A 13 -4.69 3.90 0.70
C SER A 13 -3.69 5.05 0.49
N VAL A 14 -4.00 6.00 -0.40
CA VAL A 14 -3.19 7.23 -0.58
C VAL A 14 -3.21 8.09 0.68
N ASN A 15 -4.38 8.25 1.31
CA ASN A 15 -4.51 8.99 2.56
C ASN A 15 -3.70 8.32 3.68
N PHE A 16 -3.75 7.00 3.78
CA PHE A 16 -2.92 6.22 4.72
C PHE A 16 -1.42 6.48 4.50
N LEU A 17 -0.94 6.41 3.25
CA LEU A 17 0.45 6.70 2.93
C LEU A 17 0.86 8.12 3.36
N THR A 18 -0.01 9.10 3.12
CA THR A 18 0.21 10.50 3.52
C THR A 18 0.32 10.65 5.03
N VAL A 19 -0.57 9.99 5.79
CA VAL A 19 -0.51 9.99 7.26
C VAL A 19 0.79 9.35 7.73
N VAL A 20 1.16 8.17 7.22
CA VAL A 20 2.41 7.49 7.60
C VAL A 20 3.64 8.37 7.33
N CYS A 21 3.68 9.05 6.18
CA CYS A 21 4.78 9.96 5.86
C CYS A 21 4.85 11.11 6.86
N LYS A 22 3.72 11.70 7.26
CA LYS A 22 3.66 12.78 8.26
C LYS A 22 4.06 12.30 9.66
N GLU A 23 3.54 11.17 10.12
CA GLU A 23 3.88 10.63 11.45
C GLU A 23 5.38 10.34 11.58
N THR A 24 5.98 9.81 10.51
CA THR A 24 7.42 9.52 10.46
C THR A 24 8.32 10.76 10.40
N GLU A 25 7.78 11.97 10.22
CA GLU A 25 8.58 13.21 10.30
C GLU A 25 8.97 13.57 11.74
N SER A 26 8.21 13.09 12.73
CA SER A 26 8.51 13.29 14.15
C SER A 26 9.63 12.40 14.68
N PHE A 27 10.09 11.44 13.87
CA PHE A 27 11.05 10.44 14.29
C PHE A 27 12.48 11.01 14.29
N PRO A 28 13.39 10.47 15.13
CA PRO A 28 14.79 10.88 15.14
C PRO A 28 15.45 10.76 13.76
N LYS A 29 16.27 11.76 13.37
CA LYS A 29 16.92 11.79 12.04
C LYS A 29 17.89 10.61 11.79
N ASN A 30 18.40 9.98 12.83
CA ASN A 30 19.22 8.77 12.71
C ASN A 30 18.42 7.54 12.26
N GLU A 31 17.09 7.55 12.35
CA GLU A 31 16.21 6.45 11.91
C GLU A 31 15.80 6.55 10.43
N VAL A 32 16.28 7.56 9.70
CA VAL A 32 15.90 7.82 8.29
C VAL A 32 16.11 6.58 7.41
N TYR A 33 17.25 5.90 7.57
CA TYR A 33 17.55 4.67 6.83
C TYR A 33 17.09 3.41 7.57
N GLY A 34 16.83 3.50 8.88
CA GLY A 34 16.29 2.43 9.71
C GLY A 34 14.77 2.39 9.68
N LEU A 35 14.15 2.73 10.81
CA LEU A 35 12.72 2.56 11.03
C LEU A 35 11.85 3.38 10.06
N ILE A 36 12.25 4.63 9.75
CA ILE A 36 11.49 5.50 8.84
C ILE A 36 11.42 4.88 7.44
N SER A 37 12.55 4.38 6.92
CA SER A 37 12.59 3.77 5.58
C SER A 37 11.75 2.49 5.50
N GLN A 38 11.74 1.68 6.55
CA GLN A 38 11.00 0.41 6.59
C GLN A 38 9.49 0.67 6.64
N ILE A 39 9.04 1.57 7.52
CA ILE A 39 7.63 1.94 7.66
C ILE A 39 7.09 2.53 6.35
N ARG A 40 7.80 3.48 5.75
CA ARG A 40 7.38 4.11 4.49
C ARG A 40 7.32 3.12 3.34
N ARG A 41 8.30 2.21 3.22
CA ARG A 41 8.27 1.14 2.19
C ARG A 41 7.11 0.17 2.39
N ALA A 42 6.81 -0.21 3.62
CA ALA A 42 5.66 -1.06 3.92
C ALA A 42 4.34 -0.38 3.53
N ALA A 43 4.17 0.90 3.85
CA ALA A 43 2.98 1.67 3.46
C ALA A 43 2.83 1.80 1.93
N VAL A 44 3.93 2.04 1.22
CA VAL A 44 3.94 2.04 -0.26
C VAL A 44 3.56 0.67 -0.83
N SER A 45 4.06 -0.43 -0.24
CA SER A 45 3.70 -1.78 -0.67
C SER A 45 2.20 -2.06 -0.50
N ILE A 46 1.59 -1.62 0.61
CA ILE A 46 0.12 -1.74 0.81
C ILE A 46 -0.64 -0.99 -0.29
N PHE A 47 -0.24 0.25 -0.59
CA PHE A 47 -0.85 1.03 -1.67
C PHE A 47 -0.75 0.33 -3.02
N TYR A 48 0.44 -0.15 -3.40
CA TYR A 48 0.64 -0.84 -4.68
C TYR A 48 -0.17 -2.13 -4.79
N ASN A 49 -0.23 -2.94 -3.73
CA ASN A 49 -1.05 -4.16 -3.71
C ASN A 49 -2.54 -3.84 -3.93
N ILE A 50 -3.04 -2.76 -3.34
CA ILE A 50 -4.44 -2.33 -3.50
C ILE A 50 -4.67 -1.78 -4.92
N TYR A 51 -3.74 -0.96 -5.41
CA TYR A 51 -3.82 -0.40 -6.77
C TYR A 51 -3.77 -1.48 -7.85
N GLU A 52 -2.85 -2.43 -7.72
CA GLU A 52 -2.69 -3.56 -8.63
C GLU A 52 -3.94 -4.44 -8.62
N ARG A 53 -4.47 -4.75 -7.43
CA ARG A 53 -5.72 -5.51 -7.30
C ARG A 53 -6.91 -4.81 -7.96
N ASN A 54 -7.00 -3.48 -7.88
CA ASN A 54 -8.05 -2.71 -8.55
C ASN A 54 -7.83 -2.61 -10.07
N SER A 55 -6.57 -2.69 -10.53
CA SER A 55 -6.22 -2.65 -11.95
C SER A 55 -6.43 -4.01 -12.64
N ARG A 56 -6.22 -5.11 -11.91
CA ARG A 56 -6.50 -6.49 -12.36
C ARG A 56 -8.01 -6.77 -12.31
N ARG A 57 -8.75 -6.30 -13.32
CA ARG A 57 -10.20 -6.61 -13.49
C ARG A 57 -10.50 -8.04 -13.94
N SER A 58 -9.49 -8.88 -14.17
CA SER A 58 -9.67 -10.18 -14.82
C SER A 58 -8.92 -11.26 -14.05
N VAL A 59 -9.70 -12.22 -13.54
CA VAL A 59 -9.30 -13.50 -12.92
C VAL A 59 -8.78 -13.40 -11.48
N PRO A 60 -9.47 -14.02 -10.49
CA PRO A 60 -8.93 -14.17 -9.15
C PRO A 60 -7.76 -15.14 -9.21
N ASP A 61 -6.55 -14.59 -9.13
CA ASP A 61 -5.28 -15.31 -9.01
C ASP A 61 -5.10 -15.92 -7.62
N TYR A 62 -6.19 -16.43 -7.02
CA TYR A 62 -6.21 -16.88 -5.62
C TYR A 62 -5.73 -18.33 -5.47
N PHE A 63 -5.51 -19.08 -6.57
CA PHE A 63 -5.16 -20.51 -6.51
C PHE A 63 -4.17 -21.03 -7.58
N LEU A 64 -3.53 -20.20 -8.41
CA LEU A 64 -2.62 -20.70 -9.47
C LEU A 64 -1.13 -20.52 -9.19
N THR A 65 -0.70 -20.61 -7.94
CA THR A 65 0.70 -20.94 -7.63
C THR A 65 0.80 -22.06 -6.60
N PRO A 66 0.84 -23.31 -7.08
CA PRO A 66 1.82 -24.25 -6.57
C PRO A 66 2.74 -24.65 -7.71
N LYS A 67 3.98 -24.14 -7.67
CA LYS A 67 5.21 -24.83 -8.09
C LYS A 67 6.40 -23.90 -7.82
N ILE A 68 7.15 -24.23 -6.77
CA ILE A 68 8.54 -24.76 -6.81
C ILE A 68 9.49 -23.72 -7.41
#